data_AF-A0A2E1J042-F1
#
_entry.id   AF-A0A2E1J042-F1
#
_cell.length_a   1.000
_cell.length_b   1.000
_cell.length_c   1.000
_cell.angle_alpha   90.00
_cell.angle_beta   90.00
_cell.angle_gamma   90.00
#
_symmetry.space_group_name_H-M   'P 1'
#
loop_
_entity.id
_entity.type
_entity.pdbx_description
1 polymer ?
#
loop_
_entity_poly.entity_id
_entity_poly.type
_entity_poly.pdbx_seq_one_letter_code
_entity_poly.pdbx_strand_id
1 'polypeptide(L)' 'MALLIRKLSSALSLKVGLVLILSWFYWADSPILLLFLGLGLLLLGIIGVVTTIAKEEEELE' A
#
# COMPACT_ATOMS: atom_id res chain seq x y z
N MET A 1 -13.89 -10.38 10.55
CA MET A 1 -13.21 -10.93 9.34
C MET A 1 -12.84 -9.84 8.32
N ALA A 2 -13.74 -8.91 8.00
CA ALA A 2 -13.46 -7.81 7.06
C ALA A 2 -12.28 -6.90 7.48
N LEU A 3 -12.10 -6.67 8.78
CA LEU A 3 -11.04 -5.82 9.34
C LEU A 3 -9.63 -6.42 9.14
N LEU A 4 -9.48 -7.72 9.40
CA LEU A 4 -8.25 -8.47 9.11
C LEU A 4 -7.90 -8.45 7.62
N ILE A 5 -8.90 -8.63 6.75
CA ILE A 5 -8.71 -8.58 5.29
C ILE A 5 -8.25 -7.19 4.85
N ARG A 6 -8.85 -6.13 5.41
CA ARG A 6 -8.41 -4.75 5.14
C ARG A 6 -6.96 -4.53 5.56
N LYS A 7 -6.58 -4.85 6.80
CA LYS A 7 -5.19 -4.73 7.27
C LYS A 7 -4.21 -5.49 6.38
N LEU A 8 -4.54 -6.73 6.03
CA LEU A 8 -3.69 -7.55 5.17
C LEU A 8 -3.55 -6.94 3.76
N SER A 9 -4.66 -6.50 3.15
CA SER A 9 -4.64 -5.87 1.83
C SER A 9 -3.81 -4.58 1.80
N SER A 10 -3.93 -3.74 2.83
CA SER A 10 -3.18 -2.49 2.91
C SER A 10 -1.70 -2.73 3.16
N ALA A 11 -1.35 -3.67 4.03
CA ALA A 11 0.04 -4.06 4.27
C ALA A 11 0.68 -4.67 3.01
N LEU A 12 -0.05 -5.51 2.27
CA LEU A 12 0.41 -6.07 1.00
C LEU A 12 0.59 -4.98 -0.06
N SER A 13 -0.38 -4.06 -0.20
CA SER A 13 -0.29 -2.93 -1.13
C SER A 13 0.95 -2.08 -0.85
N LEU A 14 1.24 -1.78 0.42
CA LEU A 14 2.44 -1.05 0.82
C LEU A 14 3.72 -1.79 0.45
N LYS A 15 3.82 -3.08 0.80
CA LYS A 15 5.03 -3.88 0.53
C LYS A 15 5.27 -4.02 -0.97
N VAL A 16 4.23 -4.33 -1.74
CA VAL A 16 4.33 -4.45 -3.21
C VAL A 16 4.70 -3.10 -3.82
N GLY A 17 4.04 -2.01 -3.40
CA GLY A 17 4.36 -0.66 -3.86
C GLY A 17 5.82 -0.28 -3.61
N LEU A 18 6.32 -0.57 -2.41
CA LEU A 18 7.73 -0.32 -2.05
C LEU A 18 8.70 -1.16 -2.90
N VAL A 19 8.41 -2.45 -3.09
CA VAL A 19 9.22 -3.35 -3.93
C VAL A 19 9.25 -2.85 -5.38
N LEU A 20 8.13 -2.38 -5.92
CA LEU A 20 8.08 -1.81 -7.27
C LEU A 20 8.92 -0.55 -7.39
N ILE A 21 8.88 0.36 -6.40
CA ILE A 21 9.70 1.58 -6.41
C ILE A 21 11.18 1.23 -6.31
N LEU A 22 11.55 0.28 -5.43
CA LEU A 22 12.94 -0.18 -5.31
C LEU A 22 13.41 -0.87 -6.60
N SER A 23 12.55 -1.70 -7.20
CA SER A 23 12.84 -2.34 -8.48
C SER A 23 13.01 -1.31 -9.59
N TRP A 24 12.20 -0.25 -9.60
CA TRP A 24 12.38 0.85 -10.52
C TRP A 24 13.71 1.57 -10.29
N PHE A 25 14.05 1.86 -9.03
CA PHE A 25 15.27 2.60 -8.70
C PHE A 25 16.57 1.82 -9.00
N TYR A 26 16.60 0.52 -8.74
CA TYR A 26 17.81 -0.30 -8.87
C TYR A 26 18.03 -0.89 -10.26
N TRP A 27 17.01 -0.89 -11.13
CA TRP A 27 17.11 -1.49 -12.46
C TRP A 27 17.32 -0.42 -13.52
N ALA A 28 18.40 -0.55 -14.31
CA ALA A 28 18.88 0.51 -15.20
C ALA A 28 17.87 0.89 -16.31
N ASP A 29 17.14 -0.09 -16.84
CA ASP A 29 16.15 0.09 -17.90
C ASP A 29 14.70 0.06 -17.38
N SER A 30 14.50 0.48 -16.13
CA SER A 30 13.19 0.40 -15.50
C SER A 30 12.17 1.34 -16.16
N PRO A 31 11.00 0.82 -16.58
CA PRO A 31 10.00 1.67 -17.21
C PRO A 31 9.39 2.62 -16.18
N ILE A 32 9.19 3.89 -16.56
CA ILE A 32 8.60 4.93 -15.67
C ILE A 32 7.23 4.52 -15.10
N LEU A 33 6.49 3.66 -15.81
CA LEU A 33 5.22 3.09 -15.36
C LEU A 33 5.35 2.32 -14.04
N LEU A 34 6.50 1.69 -13.80
CA LEU A 34 6.78 0.91 -12.59
C LEU A 34 6.85 1.82 -11.35
N LEU A 35 7.39 3.03 -11.50
CA LEU A 35 7.37 4.07 -10.47
C LEU A 35 5.95 4.52 -10.16
N PHE A 36 5.14 4.84 -11.18
CA PHE A 36 3.76 5.28 -10.98
C PHE A 36 2.88 4.20 -10.35
N LEU A 37 3.04 2.94 -10.76
CA LEU A 37 2.35 1.80 -10.14
C LEU A 37 2.77 1.63 -8.67
N GLY A 38 4.07 1.73 -8.37
CA GLY A 38 4.58 1.66 -7.02
C GLY A 38 4.04 2.78 -6.12
N LEU A 39 4.05 4.02 -6.61
CA LEU A 39 3.46 5.18 -5.94
C LEU A 39 1.95 5.02 -5.71
N GLY A 40 1.21 4.56 -6.72
CA GLY A 40 -0.22 4.31 -6.61
C GLY A 40 -0.55 3.27 -5.54
N LEU A 41 0.19 2.16 -5.51
CA LEU A 41 0.03 1.12 -4.50
C LEU A 41 0.42 1.59 -3.09
N LEU A 42 1.45 2.44 -2.96
CA LEU A 42 1.77 3.06 -1.68
C LEU A 42 0.61 3.93 -1.19
N LEU A 43 0.10 4.83 -2.03
CA LEU A 43 -1.01 5.72 -1.67
C LEU A 43 -2.26 4.92 -1.26
N LEU A 44 -2.65 3.91 -2.06
CA LEU A 44 -3.78 3.03 -1.73
C LEU A 44 -3.55 2.27 -0.42
N GLY A 45 -2.32 1.80 -0.19
CA GLY A 45 -1.91 1.16 1.04
C GLY A 45 -2.06 2.07 2.25
N ILE A 46 -1.55 3.31 2.17
CA ILE A 46 -1.66 4.33 3.23
C ILE A 46 -3.14 4.64 3.52
N ILE A 47 -3.93 4.95 2.50
CA ILE A 47 -5.36 5.25 2.65
C ILE A 47 -6.06 4.10 3.36
N GLY A 48 -5.82 2.86 2.90
CA GLY A 48 -6.41 1.68 3.51
C GLY A 48 -6.00 1.47 4.97
N VAL A 49 -4.74 1.72 5.34
CA VAL A 49 -4.30 1.67 6.74
C VAL A 49 -5.02 2.74 7.57
N VAL A 50 -5.00 4.00 7.13
CA VAL A 50 -5.60 5.12 7.87
C VAL A 50 -7.10 4.91 8.07
N THR A 51 -7.84 4.53 7.01
CA THR A 51 -9.27 4.23 7.13
C THR A 51 -9.53 3.01 8.02
N THR A 52 -8.62 2.04 8.06
CA THR A 52 -8.77 0.88 8.95
C THR A 52 -8.58 1.26 10.41
N ILE A 53 -7.59 2.11 10.71
CA ILE A 53 -7.35 2.61 12.08
C ILE A 53 -8.54 3.45 12.56
N ALA A 54 -8.98 4.41 11.75
CA ALA A 54 -10.13 5.27 12.12
C ALA A 54 -11.39 4.45 12.42
N LYS A 55 -11.59 3.35 11.68
CA LYS A 55 -12.74 2.46 11.86
C LYS A 55 -12.60 1.52 13.05
N GLU A 56 -11.37 1.15 13.43
CA GLU A 56 -11.12 0.44 14.70
C GLU A 56 -11.37 1.35 15.89
N GLU A 57 -10.98 2.62 15.82
CA GLU A 57 -11.25 3.59 16.89
C GLU A 57 -12.76 3.82 17.05
N GLU A 58 -13.51 3.98 15.96
CA GLU A 58 -14.97 4.12 15.99
C GLU A 58 -15.70 2.88 16.56
N GLU A 59 -15.19 1.66 16.31
CA GLU A 59 -15.77 0.42 16.87
C GLU A 59 -15.43 0.21 18.36
N LEU A 60 -14.46 0.96 18.90
CA LEU A 60 -14.02 0.87 20.30
C LEU A 60 -14.69 1.89 21.23
N GLU A 61 -15.26 2.97 20.68
CA GLU A 61 -16.12 3.94 21.39
C GLU A 61 -17.57 3.44 21.53
#